data_AF-A0A1Z5L9W1-F1
#
_entry.id   AF-A0A1Z5L9W1-F1
#
_cell.length_a   1.000
_cell.length_b   1.000
_cell.length_c   1.000
_cell.angle_alpha   90.00
_cell.angle_beta   90.00
_cell.angle_gamma   90.00
#
_symmetry.space_group_name_H-M   'P 1'
#
loop_
_entity.id
_entity.type
_entity.pdbx_description
1 polymer ?
#
loop_
_entity_poly.entity_id
_entity_poly.type
_entity_poly.pdbx_seq_one_letter_code
_entity_poly.pdbx_strand_id
1 'polypeptide(L)'
;MDELLNPIGSIGSNPNRDSPCLVIEIERFSGQVVFPTMEQIEEYVNSIIRLQSQPEKNPETWNEAEKDQIHDVIKRDPLSEISEQDKMLLWKMRYYCFSVSDSLPKLLDALKWNSRDHVAQLYILLNQWPQVSPETALELLDCKYADLFVRKHAVWWLDQSLSDELLSRYLLQLVQVLKYEPYLENDLGKFLIKRSLLNYNIGHFFFWHLKSEMHDPAVALRFGLLLEGFCRGIGTHLKSVVKQVGALEKLTQLTDSLKERKDDTQKERLRFLTDQFSKPDFLDALQEFPSPLNNSCILGKLVVSECKILDSAKKPLWLLWKNPDHSVEHILEHHEIIFKNGDDLRQDMLTLQVIRIMDSIWQNEGLDLRMMPYACLSTGKHVGMIEVVRNARTVMNIQKKGGRMAAFQVDSRQLHKWIREKNKGKRYKQAIETFTLSCAGYCVATFILGIGDRNPDNIMVNEEGQIFHIDFGHFLGHFKKKFGINRERVPFVLTEDFLYVIAKGAENPRKSKEFQSFQELCGKAYLLLHRHANLLITLFTMMLSTGIPELQSIDDISYLRKTLQVEKTEEQALEYFQNQFFEAYGGAWTTKVDWFFHSVKHL
;
A
#
# COMPACT_ATOMS: atom_id res chain seq x y z
N MET A 1 -15.35 20.70 4.79
CA MET A 1 -16.18 20.55 3.57
C MET A 1 -17.62 20.43 4.03
N ASP A 2 -18.55 21.16 3.44
CA ASP A 2 -19.99 20.98 3.72
C ASP A 2 -20.38 19.52 3.45
N GLU A 3 -20.96 18.84 4.44
CA GLU A 3 -21.35 17.43 4.39
C GLU A 3 -22.39 17.10 3.29
N LEU A 4 -22.89 18.10 2.56
CA LEU A 4 -23.94 17.97 1.55
C LEU A 4 -23.42 17.61 0.15
N LEU A 5 -22.15 17.89 -0.16
CA LEU A 5 -21.55 17.63 -1.48
C LEU A 5 -20.32 16.72 -1.34
N ASN A 6 -20.12 15.83 -2.33
CA ASN A 6 -18.96 14.94 -2.38
C ASN A 6 -18.03 15.31 -3.57
N PRO A 7 -17.10 16.28 -3.38
CA PRO A 7 -16.21 16.73 -4.46
C PRO A 7 -15.11 15.73 -4.84
N ILE A 8 -14.86 14.70 -4.01
CA ILE A 8 -13.87 13.64 -4.27
C ILE A 8 -14.51 12.47 -5.03
N GLY A 9 -15.84 12.45 -5.15
CA GLY A 9 -16.60 11.41 -5.85
C GLY A 9 -16.24 11.27 -7.33
N SER A 10 -16.63 10.14 -7.91
CA SER A 10 -16.43 9.87 -9.34
C SER A 10 -17.23 10.84 -10.22
N ILE A 11 -16.61 11.29 -11.32
CA ILE A 11 -17.24 12.16 -12.31
C ILE A 11 -18.03 11.29 -13.29
N GLY A 12 -19.29 11.64 -13.54
CA GLY A 12 -20.13 10.99 -14.54
C GLY A 12 -21.55 10.74 -14.06
N SER A 13 -22.39 10.26 -14.98
CA SER A 13 -23.75 9.83 -14.65
C SER A 13 -23.74 8.40 -14.12
N ASN A 14 -24.65 8.09 -13.19
CA ASN A 14 -24.83 6.72 -12.73
C ASN A 14 -25.30 5.85 -13.91
N PRO A 15 -24.60 4.74 -14.24
CA PRO A 15 -25.00 3.88 -15.35
C PRO A 15 -26.36 3.20 -15.12
N ASN A 16 -26.84 3.12 -13.88
CA ASN A 16 -28.17 2.63 -13.56
C ASN A 16 -29.23 3.69 -13.86
N ARG A 17 -30.01 3.49 -14.92
CA ARG A 17 -31.09 4.40 -15.35
C ARG A 17 -32.28 4.49 -14.39
N ASP A 18 -32.41 3.53 -13.48
CA ASP A 18 -33.45 3.52 -12.44
C ASP A 18 -33.04 4.32 -11.19
N SER A 19 -31.88 4.97 -11.21
CA SER A 19 -31.39 5.83 -10.12
C SER A 19 -31.95 7.26 -10.22
N PRO A 20 -31.91 8.05 -9.13
CA PRO A 20 -32.34 9.45 -9.18
C PRO A 20 -31.65 10.23 -10.30
N CYS A 21 -32.45 10.88 -11.15
CA CYS A 21 -31.97 11.64 -12.30
C CYS A 21 -32.15 13.14 -12.05
N LEU A 22 -31.06 13.90 -12.20
CA LEU A 22 -31.07 15.35 -12.21
C LEU A 22 -30.97 15.84 -13.65
N VAL A 23 -31.96 16.63 -14.08
CA VAL A 23 -31.93 17.31 -15.38
C VAL A 23 -31.36 18.70 -15.19
N ILE A 24 -30.29 19.01 -15.93
CA ILE A 24 -29.62 20.31 -15.91
C ILE A 24 -29.66 20.94 -17.30
N GLU A 25 -29.89 22.24 -17.36
CA GLU A 25 -29.76 23.05 -18.56
C GLU A 25 -28.63 24.07 -18.35
N ILE A 26 -27.66 24.06 -19.26
CA ILE A 26 -26.51 24.98 -19.24
C ILE A 26 -26.77 26.09 -20.26
N GLU A 27 -26.33 27.31 -19.94
CA GLU A 27 -26.46 28.48 -20.81
C GLU A 27 -25.88 28.22 -22.22
N ARG A 28 -26.60 28.70 -23.24
CA ARG A 28 -26.21 28.59 -24.64
C ARG A 28 -25.83 29.95 -25.19
N PHE A 29 -24.67 30.01 -25.82
CA PHE A 29 -24.15 31.21 -26.47
C PHE A 29 -24.33 31.13 -27.99
N SER A 30 -24.14 32.25 -28.69
CA SER A 30 -24.31 32.34 -30.15
C SER A 30 -23.31 31.51 -30.96
N GLY A 31 -22.22 31.06 -30.34
CA GLY A 31 -21.22 30.18 -30.93
C GLY A 31 -20.75 29.13 -29.94
N GLN A 32 -19.94 28.18 -30.43
CA GLN A 32 -19.32 27.16 -29.58
C GLN A 32 -18.29 27.82 -28.64
N VAL A 33 -18.50 27.68 -27.33
CA VAL A 33 -17.53 28.13 -26.32
C VAL A 33 -16.53 27.01 -26.10
N VAL A 34 -15.26 27.30 -26.32
CA VAL A 34 -14.14 26.37 -26.13
C VAL A 34 -13.09 26.98 -25.21
N PHE A 35 -12.32 26.12 -24.54
CA PHE A 35 -11.20 26.56 -23.73
C PHE A 35 -10.10 27.18 -24.62
N PRO A 36 -9.41 28.27 -24.20
CA PRO A 36 -8.38 28.92 -25.01
C PRO A 36 -7.20 28.01 -25.36
N THR A 37 -6.61 28.24 -26.53
CA THR A 37 -5.34 27.61 -26.92
C THR A 37 -4.17 28.21 -26.15
N MET A 38 -3.03 27.50 -26.10
CA MET A 38 -1.82 28.03 -25.45
C MET A 38 -1.30 29.32 -26.09
N GLU A 39 -1.41 29.46 -27.42
CA GLU A 39 -1.05 30.71 -28.12
C GLU A 39 -1.89 31.89 -27.63
N GLN A 40 -3.21 31.70 -27.48
CA GLN A 40 -4.12 32.74 -26.95
C GLN A 40 -3.83 33.06 -25.47
N ILE A 41 -3.46 32.05 -24.68
CA ILE A 41 -3.05 32.25 -23.28
C ILE A 41 -1.76 33.06 -23.20
N GLU A 42 -0.77 32.76 -24.04
CA GLU A 42 0.49 33.51 -24.15
C GLU A 42 0.24 34.97 -24.56
N GLU A 43 -0.57 35.21 -25.58
CA GLU A 43 -0.98 36.56 -25.99
C GLU A 43 -1.65 37.33 -24.84
N TYR A 44 -2.56 36.67 -24.12
CA TYR A 44 -3.25 37.24 -22.97
C TYR A 44 -2.26 37.62 -21.86
N VAL A 45 -1.36 36.72 -21.49
CA VAL A 45 -0.34 36.98 -20.45
C VAL A 45 0.60 38.12 -20.86
N ASN A 46 1.02 38.16 -22.13
CA ASN A 46 1.82 39.26 -22.66
C ASN A 46 1.09 40.61 -22.56
N SER A 47 -0.24 40.62 -22.75
CA SER A 47 -1.05 41.82 -22.57
C SER A 47 -1.12 42.29 -21.11
N ILE A 48 -1.25 41.35 -20.16
CA ILE A 48 -1.24 41.65 -18.71
C ILE A 48 0.11 42.22 -18.29
N ILE A 49 1.20 41.59 -18.73
CA ILE A 49 2.56 41.98 -18.38
C ILE A 49 2.86 43.42 -18.85
N ARG A 50 2.28 43.87 -19.97
CA ARG A 50 2.42 45.26 -20.44
C ARG A 50 1.68 46.26 -19.56
N LEU A 51 0.63 45.83 -18.86
CA LEU A 51 -0.25 46.68 -18.05
C LEU A 51 0.11 46.69 -16.55
N GLN A 52 0.80 45.66 -16.07
CA GLN A 52 1.18 45.50 -14.66
C GLN A 52 2.70 45.67 -14.48
N SER A 53 3.10 46.28 -13.36
CA SER A 53 4.49 46.23 -12.90
C SER A 53 4.89 44.76 -12.68
N GLN A 54 5.90 44.27 -13.39
CA GLN A 54 6.34 42.88 -13.25
C GLN A 54 6.79 42.61 -11.81
N PRO A 55 6.46 41.45 -11.22
CA PRO A 55 7.24 40.93 -10.10
C PRO A 55 8.66 40.67 -10.59
N GLU A 56 9.65 41.07 -9.80
CA GLU A 56 11.06 41.04 -10.20
C GLU A 56 11.54 39.61 -10.43
N LYS A 57 11.99 39.35 -11.66
CA LYS A 57 12.62 38.09 -12.06
C LYS A 57 14.09 38.01 -11.63
N ASN A 58 14.69 39.11 -11.15
CA ASN A 58 16.10 39.17 -10.80
C ASN A 58 16.36 38.48 -9.44
N PRO A 59 17.15 37.40 -9.38
CA PRO A 59 17.44 36.72 -8.12
C PRO A 59 18.11 37.60 -7.06
N GLU A 60 18.83 38.65 -7.48
CA GLU A 60 19.55 39.57 -6.60
C GLU A 60 18.64 40.49 -5.79
N THR A 61 17.37 40.63 -6.17
CA THR A 61 16.41 41.53 -5.50
C THR A 61 15.46 40.79 -4.55
N TRP A 62 15.54 39.46 -4.49
CA TRP A 62 14.71 38.66 -3.62
C TRP A 62 15.17 38.75 -2.16
N ASN A 63 14.24 39.07 -1.26
CA ASN A 63 14.51 39.17 0.17
C ASN A 63 14.82 37.80 0.78
N GLU A 64 15.97 37.66 1.45
CA GLU A 64 16.39 36.41 2.10
C GLU A 64 15.41 35.94 3.18
N ALA A 65 14.82 36.84 3.97
CA ALA A 65 13.83 36.45 4.99
C ALA A 65 12.57 35.84 4.35
N GLU A 66 12.18 36.32 3.16
CA GLU A 66 11.05 35.75 2.42
C GLU A 66 11.41 34.39 1.81
N LYS A 67 12.67 34.19 1.39
CA LYS A 67 13.18 32.89 0.92
C LYS A 67 13.16 31.85 2.04
N ASP A 68 13.64 32.21 3.24
CA ASP A 68 13.62 31.34 4.41
C ASP A 68 12.19 30.93 4.77
N GLN A 69 11.25 31.88 4.77
CA GLN A 69 9.83 31.59 5.00
C GLN A 69 9.25 30.63 3.94
N ILE A 70 9.58 30.82 2.66
CA ILE A 70 9.15 29.92 1.58
C ILE A 70 9.75 28.52 1.77
N HIS A 71 11.03 28.42 2.14
CA HIS A 71 11.67 27.13 2.43
C HIS A 71 11.00 26.40 3.58
N ASP A 72 10.59 27.10 4.63
CA ASP A 72 9.86 26.51 5.74
C ASP A 72 8.47 26.02 5.32
N VAL A 73 7.77 26.74 4.42
CA VAL A 73 6.49 26.31 3.87
C VAL A 73 6.64 25.09 2.94
N ILE A 74 7.69 25.05 2.11
CA ILE A 74 7.97 23.94 1.19
C ILE A 74 8.22 22.62 1.94
N LYS A 75 8.87 22.68 3.10
CA LYS A 75 9.16 21.50 3.93
C LYS A 75 7.92 20.88 4.58
N ARG A 76 6.80 21.63 4.67
CA ARG A 76 5.57 21.13 5.31
C ARG A 76 4.97 19.99 4.51
N ASP A 77 4.35 19.05 5.21
CA ASP A 77 3.77 17.86 4.60
C ASP A 77 2.62 18.21 3.62
N PRO A 78 2.28 17.31 2.68
CA PRO A 78 1.26 17.58 1.67
C PRO A 78 -0.11 17.97 2.23
N LEU A 79 -0.47 17.55 3.45
CA LEU A 79 -1.78 17.84 4.06
C LEU A 79 -1.75 19.07 4.99
N SER A 80 -0.60 19.73 5.12
CA SER A 80 -0.47 20.95 5.93
C SER A 80 -1.28 22.10 5.32
N GLU A 81 -2.04 22.82 6.16
CA GLU A 81 -2.74 24.02 5.74
C GLU A 81 -1.75 25.19 5.53
N ILE A 82 -1.90 25.90 4.42
CA ILE A 82 -1.10 27.08 4.09
C ILE A 82 -1.91 28.34 4.44
N SER A 83 -1.33 29.22 5.26
CA SER A 83 -1.96 30.49 5.63
C SER A 83 -2.15 31.39 4.41
N GLU A 84 -3.16 32.27 4.42
CA GLU A 84 -3.38 33.21 3.30
C GLU A 84 -2.18 34.15 3.08
N GLN A 85 -1.44 34.49 4.14
CA GLN A 85 -0.19 35.26 4.03
C GLN A 85 0.90 34.48 3.29
N ASP A 86 1.10 33.20 3.66
CA ASP A 86 2.05 32.32 2.98
C ASP A 86 1.65 32.10 1.51
N LYS A 87 0.35 31.94 1.20
CA LYS A 87 -0.14 31.82 -0.18
C LYS A 87 0.16 33.07 -1.01
N MET A 88 -0.09 34.25 -0.43
CA MET A 88 0.25 35.52 -1.08
C MET A 88 1.75 35.63 -1.34
N LEU A 89 2.58 35.19 -0.39
CA LEU A 89 4.03 35.20 -0.52
C LEU A 89 4.53 34.24 -1.60
N LEU A 90 4.05 32.99 -1.59
CA LEU A 90 4.36 31.98 -2.62
C LEU A 90 4.04 32.50 -4.02
N TRP A 91 2.86 33.10 -4.21
CA TRP A 91 2.48 33.67 -5.50
C TRP A 91 3.32 34.90 -5.87
N LYS A 92 3.62 35.78 -4.92
CA LYS A 92 4.52 36.93 -5.10
C LYS A 92 5.88 36.47 -5.59
N MET A 93 6.44 35.43 -4.98
CA MET A 93 7.76 34.87 -5.25
C MET A 93 7.73 33.61 -6.14
N ARG A 94 6.74 33.47 -7.02
CA ARG A 94 6.60 32.31 -7.91
C ARG A 94 7.81 32.04 -8.80
N TYR A 95 8.58 33.06 -9.17
CA TYR A 95 9.83 32.90 -9.92
C TYR A 95 10.99 32.37 -9.07
N TYR A 96 10.98 32.62 -7.76
CA TYR A 96 11.89 31.94 -6.84
C TYR A 96 11.46 30.49 -6.64
N CYS A 97 10.15 30.23 -6.49
CA CYS A 97 9.61 28.87 -6.46
C CYS A 97 10.03 28.07 -7.71
N PHE A 98 10.02 28.70 -8.89
CA PHE A 98 10.55 28.09 -10.12
C PHE A 98 12.02 27.64 -10.02
N SER A 99 12.86 28.33 -9.24
CA SER A 99 14.25 27.92 -8.99
C SER A 99 14.38 26.73 -8.02
N VAL A 100 13.29 26.41 -7.30
CA VAL A 100 13.17 25.27 -6.38
C VAL A 100 12.08 24.35 -6.92
N SER A 101 12.42 23.49 -7.88
CA SER A 101 11.46 22.69 -8.68
C SER A 101 10.35 22.01 -7.86
N ASP A 102 10.72 21.38 -6.74
CA ASP A 102 9.80 20.62 -5.89
C ASP A 102 8.89 21.50 -5.02
N SER A 103 8.98 22.83 -5.12
CA SER A 103 8.05 23.77 -4.49
C SER A 103 6.68 23.84 -5.19
N LEU A 104 6.56 23.25 -6.38
CA LEU A 104 5.38 23.37 -7.24
C LEU A 104 4.05 23.01 -6.54
N PRO A 105 3.91 21.91 -5.77
CA PRO A 105 2.65 21.59 -5.10
C PRO A 105 2.17 22.73 -4.19
N LYS A 106 3.08 23.32 -3.41
CA LYS A 106 2.75 24.45 -2.51
C LYS A 106 2.39 25.72 -3.29
N LEU A 107 3.06 25.97 -4.43
CA LEU A 107 2.69 27.08 -5.31
C LEU A 107 1.29 26.89 -5.92
N LEU A 108 0.94 25.66 -6.30
CA LEU A 108 -0.39 25.31 -6.82
C LEU A 108 -1.48 25.43 -5.75
N ASP A 109 -1.17 25.06 -4.50
CA ASP A 109 -2.07 25.24 -3.35
C ASP A 109 -2.30 26.73 -3.02
N ALA A 110 -1.33 27.60 -3.35
CA ALA A 110 -1.43 29.05 -3.22
C ALA A 110 -2.17 29.72 -4.40
N LEU A 111 -2.39 29.01 -5.51
CA LEU A 111 -2.99 29.58 -6.71
C LEU A 111 -4.48 29.88 -6.53
N LYS A 112 -4.90 31.05 -7.00
CA LYS A 112 -6.32 31.39 -7.13
C LYS A 112 -6.88 30.85 -8.45
N TRP A 113 -7.36 29.60 -8.44
CA TRP A 113 -7.92 28.92 -9.62
C TRP A 113 -9.16 29.62 -10.22
N ASN A 114 -9.86 30.44 -9.44
CA ASN A 114 -10.97 31.28 -9.92
C ASN A 114 -10.51 32.58 -10.63
N SER A 115 -9.20 32.84 -10.72
CA SER A 115 -8.63 33.99 -11.41
C SER A 115 -7.94 33.57 -12.70
N ARG A 116 -8.52 33.96 -13.84
CA ARG A 116 -7.92 33.68 -15.16
C ARG A 116 -6.50 34.26 -15.30
N ASP A 117 -6.21 35.37 -14.64
CA ASP A 117 -4.90 36.04 -14.69
C ASP A 117 -3.82 35.20 -14.00
N HIS A 118 -4.18 34.56 -12.88
CA HIS A 118 -3.28 33.68 -12.15
C HIS A 118 -3.05 32.37 -12.92
N VAL A 119 -4.14 31.73 -13.37
CA VAL A 119 -4.07 30.47 -14.12
C VAL A 119 -3.27 30.62 -15.41
N ALA A 120 -3.52 31.68 -16.18
CA ALA A 120 -2.79 31.94 -17.42
C ALA A 120 -1.29 32.12 -17.16
N GLN A 121 -0.89 32.90 -16.15
CA GLN A 121 0.52 33.08 -15.77
C GLN A 121 1.16 31.78 -15.29
N LEU A 122 0.44 30.97 -14.53
CA LEU A 122 0.91 29.65 -14.10
C LEU A 122 1.19 28.75 -15.30
N TYR A 123 0.31 28.69 -16.29
CA TYR A 123 0.50 27.83 -17.46
C TYR A 123 1.76 28.18 -18.26
N ILE A 124 2.07 29.48 -18.39
CA ILE A 124 3.32 29.93 -19.02
C ILE A 124 4.54 29.49 -18.20
N LEU A 125 4.45 29.62 -16.87
CA LEU A 125 5.51 29.20 -15.96
C LEU A 125 5.70 27.67 -15.99
N LEU A 126 4.61 26.91 -16.02
CA LEU A 126 4.59 25.45 -16.00
C LEU A 126 5.23 24.85 -17.26
N ASN A 127 4.99 25.46 -18.43
CA ASN A 127 5.58 25.05 -19.70
C ASN A 127 7.13 25.11 -19.71
N GLN A 128 7.72 25.90 -18.80
CA GLN A 128 9.17 26.02 -18.63
C GLN A 128 9.65 25.42 -17.31
N TRP A 129 8.76 24.85 -16.50
CA TRP A 129 9.09 24.44 -15.14
C TRP A 129 10.15 23.33 -15.16
N PRO A 130 11.21 23.44 -14.34
CA PRO A 130 12.25 22.42 -14.27
C PRO A 130 11.68 21.08 -13.81
N GLN A 131 12.36 20.00 -14.17
CA GLN A 131 11.95 18.67 -13.75
C GLN A 131 11.86 18.55 -12.22
N VAL A 132 10.73 18.03 -11.74
CA VAL A 132 10.50 17.73 -10.33
C VAL A 132 10.92 16.29 -10.00
N SER A 133 11.06 15.99 -8.71
CA SER A 133 11.27 14.63 -8.22
C SER A 133 10.08 13.70 -8.56
N PRO A 134 10.31 12.38 -8.71
CA PRO A 134 9.21 11.42 -8.88
C PRO A 134 8.18 11.49 -7.76
N GLU A 135 8.61 11.71 -6.52
CA GLU A 135 7.75 11.87 -5.35
C GLU A 135 6.81 13.07 -5.49
N THR A 136 7.35 14.23 -5.90
CA THR A 136 6.55 15.42 -6.18
C THR A 136 5.60 15.20 -7.36
N ALA A 137 6.05 14.52 -8.43
CA ALA A 137 5.18 14.22 -9.57
C ALA A 137 4.02 13.28 -9.19
N LEU A 138 4.21 12.36 -8.24
CA LEU A 138 3.13 11.53 -7.69
C LEU A 138 2.12 12.35 -6.87
N GLU A 139 2.57 13.33 -6.10
CA GLU A 139 1.70 14.25 -5.34
C GLU A 139 0.77 15.03 -6.29
N LEU A 140 1.33 15.52 -7.41
CA LEU A 140 0.58 16.25 -8.45
C LEU A 140 -0.47 15.42 -9.20
N LEU A 141 -0.57 14.13 -8.90
CA LEU A 141 -1.53 13.20 -9.46
C LEU A 141 -2.66 12.82 -8.47
N ASP A 142 -2.61 13.27 -7.23
CA ASP A 142 -3.67 12.98 -6.25
C ASP A 142 -4.97 13.79 -6.49
N CYS A 143 -5.96 13.63 -5.61
CA CYS A 143 -7.25 14.29 -5.74
C CYS A 143 -7.23 15.83 -5.60
N LYS A 144 -6.14 16.44 -5.12
CA LYS A 144 -6.03 17.89 -4.97
C LYS A 144 -5.81 18.60 -6.30
N TYR A 145 -5.12 17.94 -7.23
CA TYR A 145 -4.70 18.52 -8.50
C TYR A 145 -5.54 17.95 -9.64
N ALA A 146 -6.61 18.65 -10.02
CA ALA A 146 -7.50 18.26 -11.11
C ALA A 146 -7.14 18.89 -12.47
N ASP A 147 -6.26 19.89 -12.48
CA ASP A 147 -5.89 20.63 -13.69
C ASP A 147 -5.16 19.75 -14.71
N LEU A 148 -5.62 19.77 -15.96
CA LEU A 148 -5.09 18.92 -17.03
C LEU A 148 -3.64 19.27 -17.39
N PHE A 149 -3.26 20.54 -17.30
CA PHE A 149 -1.92 20.99 -17.62
C PHE A 149 -0.92 20.55 -16.55
N VAL A 150 -1.28 20.67 -15.27
CA VAL A 150 -0.51 20.14 -14.14
C VAL A 150 -0.32 18.63 -14.28
N ARG A 151 -1.42 17.88 -14.46
CA ARG A 151 -1.36 16.42 -14.58
C ARG A 151 -0.53 15.95 -15.78
N LYS A 152 -0.65 16.63 -16.93
CA LYS A 152 0.16 16.34 -18.11
C LYS A 152 1.66 16.45 -17.82
N HIS A 153 2.09 17.51 -17.12
CA HIS A 153 3.49 17.69 -16.74
C HIS A 153 3.94 16.66 -15.70
N ALA A 154 3.09 16.36 -14.71
CA ALA A 154 3.35 15.30 -13.74
C ALA A 154 3.63 13.95 -14.42
N VAL A 155 2.76 13.54 -15.35
CA VAL A 155 2.95 12.30 -16.13
C VAL A 155 4.21 12.38 -17.00
N TRP A 156 4.47 13.52 -17.63
CA TRP A 156 5.68 13.70 -18.45
C TRP A 156 6.95 13.51 -17.61
N TRP A 157 7.04 14.13 -16.43
CA TRP A 157 8.17 13.95 -15.51
C TRP A 157 8.32 12.50 -15.05
N LEU A 158 7.22 11.79 -14.76
CA LEU A 158 7.27 10.36 -14.44
C LEU A 158 7.76 9.51 -15.62
N ASP A 159 7.33 9.80 -16.86
CA ASP A 159 7.80 9.07 -18.05
C ASP A 159 9.30 9.27 -18.31
N GLN A 160 9.86 10.43 -17.94
CA GLN A 160 11.30 10.70 -18.07
C GLN A 160 12.15 10.12 -16.93
N SER A 161 11.63 10.09 -15.70
CA SER A 161 12.46 9.87 -14.51
C SER A 161 12.14 8.61 -13.71
N LEU A 162 10.92 8.09 -13.79
CA LEU A 162 10.49 6.96 -12.98
C LEU A 162 10.95 5.65 -13.62
N SER A 163 11.86 4.93 -12.97
CA SER A 163 12.32 3.60 -13.40
C SER A 163 11.19 2.57 -13.37
N ASP A 164 11.32 1.48 -14.14
CA ASP A 164 10.34 0.37 -14.11
C ASP A 164 10.24 -0.30 -12.73
N GLU A 165 11.32 -0.30 -11.96
CA GLU A 165 11.35 -0.82 -10.60
C GLU A 165 10.48 0.03 -9.67
N LEU A 166 10.67 1.35 -9.67
CA LEU A 166 9.85 2.27 -8.88
C LEU A 166 8.40 2.31 -9.37
N LEU A 167 8.18 2.28 -10.70
CA LEU A 167 6.85 2.17 -11.28
C LEU A 167 6.12 0.92 -10.76
N SER A 168 6.78 -0.24 -10.74
CA SER A 168 6.19 -1.47 -10.20
C SER A 168 5.79 -1.33 -8.73
N ARG A 169 6.54 -0.54 -7.94
CA ARG A 169 6.25 -0.28 -6.52
C ARG A 169 5.07 0.66 -6.32
N TYR A 170 4.85 1.64 -7.20
CA TYR A 170 3.77 2.63 -7.10
C TYR A 170 2.57 2.35 -8.03
N LEU A 171 2.62 1.25 -8.78
CA LEU A 171 1.62 0.91 -9.80
C LEU A 171 0.20 0.87 -9.24
N LEU A 172 0.02 0.36 -8.02
CA LEU A 172 -1.29 0.31 -7.38
C LEU A 172 -1.90 1.72 -7.27
N GLN A 173 -1.17 2.68 -6.71
CA GLN A 173 -1.61 4.07 -6.57
C GLN A 173 -1.87 4.72 -7.93
N LEU A 174 -0.97 4.52 -8.90
CA LEU A 174 -1.13 5.09 -10.24
C LEU A 174 -2.39 4.57 -10.95
N VAL A 175 -2.73 3.29 -10.76
CA VAL A 175 -3.99 2.73 -11.26
C VAL A 175 -5.19 3.36 -10.54
N GLN A 176 -5.12 3.61 -9.23
CA GLN A 176 -6.21 4.26 -8.50
C GLN A 176 -6.43 5.71 -8.93
N VAL A 177 -5.37 6.43 -9.24
CA VAL A 177 -5.47 7.83 -9.71
C VAL A 177 -6.20 7.95 -11.05
N LEU A 178 -6.23 6.92 -11.88
CA LEU A 178 -7.04 6.94 -13.12
C LEU A 178 -8.53 7.23 -12.85
N LYS A 179 -9.01 7.02 -11.61
CA LYS A 179 -10.37 7.36 -11.18
C LYS A 179 -10.60 8.86 -11.03
N TYR A 180 -9.54 9.64 -10.79
CA TYR A 180 -9.59 11.11 -10.71
C TYR A 180 -9.47 11.78 -12.09
N GLU A 181 -9.04 11.05 -13.11
CA GLU A 181 -8.91 11.60 -14.46
C GLU A 181 -10.30 11.94 -15.04
N PRO A 182 -10.59 13.18 -15.44
CA PRO A 182 -11.92 13.58 -15.87
C PRO A 182 -12.33 12.95 -17.20
N TYR A 183 -11.36 12.66 -18.08
CA TYR A 183 -11.60 12.11 -19.41
C TYR A 183 -11.04 10.69 -19.54
N LEU A 184 -11.63 9.90 -20.44
CA LEU A 184 -11.19 8.54 -20.74
C LEU A 184 -9.80 8.54 -21.39
N GLU A 185 -9.59 9.43 -22.36
CA GLU A 185 -8.27 9.69 -22.92
C GLU A 185 -7.55 10.74 -22.08
N ASN A 186 -6.44 10.34 -21.48
CA ASN A 186 -5.59 11.19 -20.65
C ASN A 186 -4.14 10.69 -20.70
N ASP A 187 -3.19 11.53 -20.29
CA ASP A 187 -1.77 11.22 -20.37
C ASP A 187 -1.39 10.06 -19.44
N LEU A 188 -1.99 9.96 -18.24
CA LEU A 188 -1.69 8.90 -17.28
C LEU A 188 -2.06 7.51 -17.83
N GLY A 189 -3.24 7.37 -18.44
CA GLY A 189 -3.68 6.13 -19.07
C GLY A 189 -2.78 5.71 -20.23
N LYS A 190 -2.37 6.68 -21.07
CA LYS A 190 -1.41 6.43 -22.17
C LYS A 190 -0.05 5.98 -21.63
N PHE A 191 0.47 6.66 -20.61
CA PHE A 191 1.72 6.33 -19.93
C PHE A 191 1.67 4.90 -19.35
N LEU A 192 0.63 4.56 -18.58
CA LEU A 192 0.51 3.26 -17.96
C LEU A 192 0.36 2.13 -18.98
N ILE A 193 -0.43 2.33 -20.05
CA ILE A 193 -0.50 1.35 -21.15
C ILE A 193 0.86 1.19 -21.83
N LYS A 194 1.53 2.29 -22.19
CA LYS A 194 2.86 2.26 -22.83
C LYS A 194 3.85 1.46 -21.98
N ARG A 195 3.99 1.78 -20.69
CA ARG A 195 4.92 1.08 -19.78
C ARG A 195 4.54 -0.38 -19.57
N SER A 196 3.25 -0.67 -19.44
CA SER A 196 2.72 -2.03 -19.29
C SER A 196 2.95 -2.92 -20.52
N LEU A 197 2.91 -2.35 -21.73
CA LEU A 197 3.20 -3.08 -22.96
C LEU A 197 4.70 -3.31 -23.18
N LEU A 198 5.55 -2.39 -22.69
CA LEU A 198 7.00 -2.50 -22.79
C LEU A 198 7.61 -3.44 -21.73
N ASN A 199 6.95 -3.60 -20.59
CA ASN A 199 7.40 -4.46 -19.50
C ASN A 199 6.28 -5.41 -19.06
N TYR A 200 6.43 -6.69 -19.40
CA TYR A 200 5.39 -7.70 -19.15
C TYR A 200 5.08 -7.90 -17.66
N ASN A 201 6.04 -7.70 -16.75
CA ASN A 201 5.77 -7.80 -15.31
C ASN A 201 4.92 -6.64 -14.79
N ILE A 202 5.17 -5.42 -15.28
CA ILE A 202 4.30 -4.26 -14.99
C ILE A 202 2.92 -4.50 -15.60
N GLY A 203 2.86 -4.94 -16.87
CA GLY A 203 1.60 -5.22 -17.55
C GLY A 203 0.75 -6.30 -16.88
N HIS A 204 1.38 -7.33 -16.32
CA HIS A 204 0.71 -8.36 -15.55
C HIS A 204 -0.06 -7.78 -14.34
N PHE A 205 0.59 -6.94 -13.53
CA PHE A 205 -0.08 -6.33 -12.38
C PHE A 205 -1.04 -5.22 -12.80
N PHE A 206 -0.75 -4.47 -13.86
CA PHE A 206 -1.68 -3.49 -14.44
C PHE A 206 -3.00 -4.15 -14.85
N PHE A 207 -2.95 -5.30 -15.52
CA PHE A 207 -4.12 -6.10 -15.85
C PHE A 207 -4.91 -6.47 -14.59
N TRP A 208 -4.26 -7.05 -13.58
CA TRP A 208 -4.96 -7.53 -12.38
C TRP A 208 -5.55 -6.39 -11.54
N HIS A 209 -4.84 -5.27 -11.40
CA HIS A 209 -5.35 -4.11 -10.68
C HIS A 209 -6.63 -3.56 -11.35
N LEU A 210 -6.63 -3.39 -12.68
CA LEU A 210 -7.84 -2.97 -13.41
C LEU A 210 -8.96 -4.04 -13.34
N LYS A 211 -8.62 -5.31 -13.61
CA LYS A 211 -9.60 -6.40 -13.67
C LYS A 211 -10.29 -6.64 -12.33
N SER A 212 -9.58 -6.43 -11.21
CA SER A 212 -10.11 -6.63 -9.87
C SER A 212 -11.30 -5.72 -9.54
N GLU A 213 -11.35 -4.54 -10.17
CA GLU A 213 -12.36 -3.50 -9.91
C GLU A 213 -13.42 -3.37 -11.00
N MET A 214 -13.38 -4.20 -12.05
CA MET A 214 -14.38 -4.20 -13.13
C MET A 214 -15.82 -4.47 -12.67
N HIS A 215 -16.00 -4.92 -11.43
CA HIS A 215 -17.31 -5.11 -10.82
C HIS A 215 -17.96 -3.81 -10.33
N ASP A 216 -17.19 -2.73 -10.18
CA ASP A 216 -17.69 -1.41 -9.79
C ASP A 216 -18.17 -0.65 -11.04
N PRO A 217 -19.49 -0.36 -11.13
CA PRO A 217 -20.06 0.35 -12.28
C PRO A 217 -19.45 1.74 -12.50
N ALA A 218 -18.93 2.40 -11.47
CA ALA A 218 -18.37 3.75 -11.57
C ALA A 218 -17.09 3.79 -12.43
N VAL A 219 -16.33 2.68 -12.48
CA VAL A 219 -15.04 2.61 -13.18
C VAL A 219 -15.01 1.58 -14.31
N ALA A 220 -16.01 0.70 -14.39
CA ALA A 220 -16.07 -0.40 -15.35
C ALA A 220 -15.86 0.04 -16.81
N LEU A 221 -16.42 1.17 -17.24
CA LEU A 221 -16.21 1.67 -18.61
C LEU A 221 -14.74 2.06 -18.83
N ARG A 222 -14.18 2.87 -17.94
CA ARG A 222 -12.80 3.37 -18.04
C ARG A 222 -11.80 2.22 -18.00
N PHE A 223 -11.90 1.37 -16.98
CA PHE A 223 -11.00 0.24 -16.81
C PHE A 223 -11.20 -0.81 -17.91
N GLY A 224 -12.43 -1.00 -18.39
CA GLY A 224 -12.73 -1.87 -19.51
C GLY A 224 -12.05 -1.45 -20.81
N LEU A 225 -12.10 -0.16 -21.15
CA LEU A 225 -11.43 0.38 -22.34
C LEU A 225 -9.89 0.30 -22.24
N LEU A 226 -9.32 0.57 -21.06
CA LEU A 226 -7.88 0.41 -20.82
C LEU A 226 -7.44 -1.05 -20.92
N LEU A 227 -8.22 -1.98 -20.32
CA LEU A 227 -7.99 -3.42 -20.42
C LEU A 227 -8.09 -3.89 -21.86
N GLU A 228 -9.07 -3.42 -22.64
CA GLU A 228 -9.20 -3.75 -24.05
C GLU A 228 -7.97 -3.29 -24.84
N GLY A 229 -7.56 -2.02 -24.66
CA GLY A 229 -6.36 -1.47 -25.30
C GLY A 229 -5.10 -2.26 -24.96
N PHE A 230 -4.91 -2.61 -23.69
CA PHE A 230 -3.80 -3.44 -23.24
C PHE A 230 -3.86 -4.86 -23.82
N CYS A 231 -4.99 -5.56 -23.71
CA CYS A 231 -5.17 -6.94 -24.21
C CYS A 231 -4.96 -7.05 -25.72
N ARG A 232 -5.27 -6.00 -26.49
CA ARG A 232 -4.97 -5.94 -27.93
C ARG A 232 -3.47 -5.83 -28.22
N GLY A 233 -2.68 -5.28 -27.30
CA GLY A 233 -1.24 -5.03 -27.46
C GLY A 233 -0.31 -6.12 -26.91
N ILE A 234 -0.75 -6.95 -25.96
CA ILE A 234 0.12 -7.94 -25.28
C ILE A 234 0.46 -9.20 -26.09
N GLY A 235 -0.11 -9.34 -27.29
CA GLY A 235 0.19 -10.45 -28.21
C GLY A 235 -0.05 -11.83 -27.61
N THR A 236 0.96 -12.71 -27.68
CA THR A 236 0.85 -14.12 -27.27
C THR A 236 0.62 -14.30 -25.77
N HIS A 237 1.00 -13.32 -24.95
CA HIS A 237 0.80 -13.37 -23.50
C HIS A 237 -0.69 -13.37 -23.10
N LEU A 238 -1.59 -12.91 -23.98
CA LEU A 238 -3.04 -12.96 -23.75
C LEU A 238 -3.52 -14.37 -23.40
N LYS A 239 -2.94 -15.42 -24.00
CA LYS A 239 -3.30 -16.81 -23.69
C LYS A 239 -3.04 -17.17 -22.24
N SER A 240 -1.90 -16.73 -21.69
CA SER A 240 -1.53 -16.95 -20.29
C SER A 240 -2.47 -16.21 -19.35
N VAL A 241 -2.81 -14.96 -19.67
CA VAL A 241 -3.75 -14.14 -18.89
C VAL A 241 -5.15 -14.78 -18.89
N VAL A 242 -5.65 -15.21 -20.05
CA VAL A 242 -6.94 -15.93 -20.16
C VAL A 242 -6.94 -17.20 -19.33
N LYS A 243 -5.83 -17.96 -19.34
CA LYS A 243 -5.69 -19.17 -18.53
C LYS A 243 -5.73 -18.87 -17.03
N GLN A 244 -5.05 -17.81 -16.57
CA GLN A 244 -5.13 -17.35 -15.17
C GLN A 244 -6.55 -16.94 -14.78
N VAL A 245 -7.27 -16.20 -15.65
CA VAL A 245 -8.66 -15.82 -15.40
C VAL A 245 -9.55 -17.07 -15.26
N GLY A 246 -9.44 -18.02 -16.19
CA GLY A 246 -10.21 -19.27 -16.12
C GLY A 246 -9.91 -20.10 -14.86
N ALA A 247 -8.64 -20.14 -14.43
CA ALA A 247 -8.23 -20.79 -13.19
C ALA A 247 -8.91 -20.15 -11.96
N LEU A 248 -8.89 -18.82 -11.87
CA LEU A 248 -9.50 -18.08 -10.75
C LEU A 248 -11.02 -18.18 -10.76
N GLU A 249 -11.67 -18.20 -11.93
CA GLU A 249 -13.11 -18.44 -12.06
C GLU A 249 -13.51 -19.84 -11.54
N LYS A 250 -12.75 -20.88 -11.89
CA LYS A 250 -12.96 -22.25 -11.37
C LYS A 250 -12.82 -22.31 -9.85
N LEU A 251 -11.78 -21.67 -9.28
CA LEU A 251 -11.59 -21.59 -7.83
C LEU A 251 -12.71 -20.81 -7.13
N THR A 252 -13.20 -19.73 -7.75
CA THR A 252 -14.33 -18.93 -7.24
C THR A 252 -15.61 -19.77 -7.17
N GLN A 253 -15.99 -20.41 -8.29
CA GLN A 253 -17.18 -21.29 -8.35
C GLN A 253 -17.12 -22.44 -7.34
N LEU A 254 -15.94 -23.06 -7.20
CA LEU A 254 -15.70 -24.14 -6.25
C LEU A 254 -15.84 -23.67 -4.81
N THR A 255 -15.27 -22.52 -4.46
CA THR A 255 -15.37 -21.97 -3.10
C THR A 255 -16.78 -21.50 -2.76
N ASP A 256 -17.53 -20.96 -3.72
CA ASP A 256 -18.95 -20.64 -3.50
C ASP A 256 -19.78 -21.89 -3.26
N SER A 257 -19.56 -22.95 -4.04
CA SER A 257 -20.19 -24.27 -3.81
C SER A 257 -19.84 -24.87 -2.43
N LEU A 258 -18.61 -24.66 -1.96
CA LEU A 258 -18.18 -25.09 -0.62
C LEU A 258 -18.87 -24.30 0.51
N LYS A 259 -19.17 -23.01 0.31
CA LYS A 259 -19.88 -22.17 1.28
C LYS A 259 -21.36 -22.52 1.40
N GLU A 260 -21.97 -23.01 0.32
CA GLU A 260 -23.36 -23.49 0.31
C GLU A 260 -23.53 -24.79 1.09
N ARG A 261 -22.48 -25.61 1.16
CA ARG A 261 -22.40 -26.86 1.93
C ARG A 261 -22.15 -26.60 3.42
N LYS A 262 -23.08 -25.93 4.11
CA LYS A 262 -22.93 -25.53 5.53
C LYS A 262 -23.02 -26.70 6.52
N ASP A 263 -23.79 -27.72 6.19
CA ASP A 263 -24.02 -28.88 7.07
C ASP A 263 -22.96 -29.98 6.92
N ASP A 264 -22.17 -29.94 5.83
CA ASP A 264 -21.09 -30.90 5.59
C ASP A 264 -20.03 -30.82 6.70
N THR A 265 -19.54 -31.98 7.14
CA THR A 265 -18.34 -32.08 7.97
C THR A 265 -17.10 -31.63 7.19
N GLN A 266 -16.02 -31.27 7.89
CA GLN A 266 -14.76 -30.89 7.22
C GLN A 266 -14.23 -32.01 6.30
N LYS A 267 -14.45 -33.28 6.69
CA LYS A 267 -14.06 -34.45 5.89
C LYS A 267 -14.88 -34.57 4.60
N GLU A 268 -16.19 -34.33 4.66
CA GLU A 268 -17.06 -34.34 3.48
C GLU A 268 -16.72 -33.19 2.52
N ARG A 269 -16.47 -31.98 3.04
CA ARG A 269 -16.00 -30.86 2.23
C ARG A 269 -14.66 -31.14 1.56
N LEU A 270 -13.71 -31.75 2.27
CA LEU A 270 -12.41 -32.13 1.71
C LEU A 270 -12.55 -33.20 0.63
N ARG A 271 -13.46 -34.18 0.82
CA ARG A 271 -13.77 -35.17 -0.20
C ARG A 271 -14.34 -34.50 -1.45
N PHE A 272 -15.32 -33.61 -1.28
CA PHE A 272 -15.88 -32.83 -2.39
C PHE A 272 -14.81 -32.02 -3.13
N LEU A 273 -13.91 -31.35 -2.41
CA LEU A 273 -12.78 -30.61 -2.98
C LEU A 273 -11.91 -31.52 -3.86
N THR A 274 -11.47 -32.66 -3.32
CA THR A 274 -10.66 -33.66 -4.03
C THR A 274 -11.38 -34.20 -5.26
N ASP A 275 -12.68 -34.48 -5.16
CA ASP A 275 -13.49 -34.97 -6.28
C ASP A 275 -13.60 -33.91 -7.39
N GLN A 276 -13.76 -32.62 -7.05
CA GLN A 276 -13.77 -31.53 -8.05
C GLN A 276 -12.40 -31.36 -8.72
N PHE A 277 -11.33 -31.32 -7.94
CA PHE A 277 -9.97 -31.19 -8.48
C PHE A 277 -9.53 -32.38 -9.33
N SER A 278 -10.15 -33.55 -9.18
CA SER A 278 -9.87 -34.72 -10.00
C SER A 278 -10.56 -34.68 -11.37
N LYS A 279 -11.46 -33.71 -11.62
CA LYS A 279 -12.16 -33.59 -12.90
C LYS A 279 -11.22 -33.05 -13.99
N PRO A 280 -11.31 -33.54 -15.25
CA PRO A 280 -10.43 -33.10 -16.32
C PRO A 280 -10.45 -31.60 -16.59
N ASP A 281 -11.61 -30.95 -16.49
CA ASP A 281 -11.78 -29.51 -16.73
C ASP A 281 -11.13 -28.65 -15.63
N PHE A 282 -11.10 -29.12 -14.39
CA PHE A 282 -10.37 -28.45 -13.30
C PHE A 282 -8.86 -28.64 -13.44
N LEU A 283 -8.40 -29.83 -13.80
CA LEU A 283 -6.98 -30.10 -13.99
C LEU A 283 -6.40 -29.28 -15.14
N ASP A 284 -7.11 -29.17 -16.26
CA ASP A 284 -6.68 -28.35 -17.41
C ASP A 284 -6.60 -26.86 -17.06
N ALA A 285 -7.59 -26.35 -16.32
CA ALA A 285 -7.63 -24.95 -15.91
C ALA A 285 -6.58 -24.60 -14.84
N LEU A 286 -6.32 -25.48 -13.88
CA LEU A 286 -5.49 -25.20 -12.69
C LEU A 286 -4.04 -25.70 -12.79
N GLN A 287 -3.55 -26.08 -13.97
CA GLN A 287 -2.17 -26.57 -14.13
C GLN A 287 -1.45 -25.93 -15.31
N GLU A 288 -0.12 -25.91 -15.24
CA GLU A 288 0.77 -25.41 -16.29
C GLU A 288 0.44 -23.97 -16.72
N PHE A 289 0.38 -23.05 -15.75
CA PHE A 289 0.11 -21.64 -16.01
C PHE A 289 0.93 -20.73 -15.09
N PRO A 290 1.27 -19.49 -15.52
CA PRO A 290 2.00 -18.57 -14.67
C PRO A 290 1.16 -18.11 -13.47
N SER A 291 1.77 -18.02 -12.29
CA SER A 291 1.10 -17.58 -11.07
C SER A 291 0.63 -16.12 -11.17
N PRO A 292 -0.62 -15.80 -10.80
CA PRO A 292 -1.07 -14.42 -10.68
C PRO A 292 -0.25 -13.59 -9.68
N LEU A 293 0.35 -14.20 -8.66
CA LEU A 293 1.17 -13.50 -7.68
C LEU A 293 2.58 -13.17 -8.17
N ASN A 294 3.10 -13.95 -9.11
CA ASN A 294 4.41 -13.75 -9.72
C ASN A 294 4.44 -14.46 -11.08
N ASN A 295 4.41 -13.69 -12.15
CA ASN A 295 4.29 -14.22 -13.50
C ASN A 295 5.58 -14.92 -14.02
N SER A 296 6.72 -14.78 -13.32
CA SER A 296 7.91 -15.59 -13.58
C SER A 296 7.83 -17.01 -12.98
N CYS A 297 6.83 -17.28 -12.15
CA CYS A 297 6.62 -18.56 -11.47
C CYS A 297 5.54 -19.37 -12.20
N ILE A 298 5.89 -20.56 -12.70
CA ILE A 298 4.92 -21.46 -13.34
C ILE A 298 4.33 -22.42 -12.30
N LEU A 299 3.01 -22.42 -12.18
CA LEU A 299 2.26 -23.41 -11.40
C LEU A 299 2.08 -24.65 -12.27
N GLY A 300 2.86 -25.70 -12.00
CA GLY A 300 2.83 -26.97 -12.74
C GLY A 300 1.64 -27.85 -12.36
N LYS A 301 1.88 -29.13 -12.06
CA LYS A 301 0.82 -30.07 -11.67
C LYS A 301 0.32 -29.82 -10.24
N LEU A 302 -1.00 -29.72 -10.07
CA LEU A 302 -1.64 -29.58 -8.76
C LEU A 302 -1.48 -30.88 -7.94
N VAL A 303 -1.03 -30.75 -6.71
CA VAL A 303 -0.90 -31.86 -5.75
C VAL A 303 -2.17 -31.92 -4.91
N VAL A 304 -3.21 -32.54 -5.49
CA VAL A 304 -4.56 -32.58 -4.92
C VAL A 304 -4.57 -33.12 -3.48
N SER A 305 -3.75 -34.13 -3.18
CA SER A 305 -3.67 -34.76 -1.85
C SER A 305 -3.20 -33.82 -0.74
N GLU A 306 -2.46 -32.75 -1.09
CA GLU A 306 -1.92 -31.78 -0.13
C GLU A 306 -2.75 -30.49 -0.05
N CYS A 307 -3.77 -30.34 -0.91
CA CYS A 307 -4.67 -29.20 -0.87
C CYS A 307 -5.60 -29.28 0.35
N LYS A 308 -5.84 -28.14 1.00
CA LYS A 308 -6.60 -28.07 2.27
C LYS A 308 -7.64 -26.96 2.24
N ILE A 309 -8.69 -27.14 3.04
CA ILE A 309 -9.64 -26.08 3.38
C ILE A 309 -9.24 -25.57 4.76
N LEU A 310 -8.79 -24.32 4.85
CA LEU A 310 -8.38 -23.72 6.12
C LEU A 310 -9.59 -23.46 7.01
N ASP A 311 -9.41 -23.63 8.32
CA ASP A 311 -10.48 -23.45 9.30
C ASP A 311 -10.64 -21.97 9.68
N SER A 312 -11.21 -21.21 8.74
CA SER A 312 -11.60 -19.81 8.92
C SER A 312 -13.05 -19.61 8.47
N ALA A 313 -13.66 -18.48 8.86
CA ALA A 313 -15.05 -18.15 8.56
C ALA A 313 -15.37 -18.20 7.05
N LYS A 314 -14.42 -17.81 6.19
CA LYS A 314 -14.58 -17.81 4.73
C LYS A 314 -14.09 -19.08 4.03
N LYS A 315 -13.59 -20.06 4.78
CA LYS A 315 -13.09 -21.35 4.27
C LYS A 315 -12.11 -21.22 3.08
N PRO A 316 -11.01 -20.46 3.22
CA PRO A 316 -10.06 -20.28 2.14
C PRO A 316 -9.33 -21.57 1.80
N LEU A 317 -8.88 -21.69 0.55
CA LEU A 317 -8.20 -22.88 0.04
C LEU A 317 -6.68 -22.71 0.15
N TRP A 318 -6.01 -23.72 0.67
CA TRP A 318 -4.56 -23.88 0.57
C TRP A 318 -4.27 -24.79 -0.61
N LEU A 319 -3.57 -24.27 -1.61
CA LEU A 319 -3.32 -24.93 -2.88
C LEU A 319 -1.81 -25.16 -3.05
N LEU A 320 -1.44 -26.35 -3.55
CA LEU A 320 -0.05 -26.76 -3.71
C LEU A 320 0.19 -27.31 -5.11
N TRP A 321 1.16 -26.75 -5.83
CA TRP A 321 1.57 -27.19 -7.17
C TRP A 321 3.00 -27.68 -7.16
N LYS A 322 3.35 -28.60 -8.05
CA LYS A 322 4.73 -28.93 -8.37
C LYS A 322 5.36 -27.79 -9.17
N ASN A 323 6.61 -27.49 -8.90
CA ASN A 323 7.42 -26.64 -9.75
C ASN A 323 7.86 -27.45 -10.99
N PRO A 324 7.52 -27.03 -12.22
CA PRO A 324 7.89 -27.76 -13.43
C PRO A 324 9.35 -27.53 -13.85
N ASP A 325 10.07 -26.58 -13.28
CA ASP A 325 11.47 -26.34 -13.62
C ASP A 325 12.37 -27.48 -13.11
N HIS A 326 13.09 -28.12 -14.03
CA HIS A 326 13.95 -29.27 -13.78
C HIS A 326 15.38 -28.90 -13.38
N SER A 327 15.77 -27.62 -13.49
CA SER A 327 17.12 -27.11 -13.17
C SER A 327 17.38 -26.98 -11.65
N VAL A 328 16.56 -27.68 -10.86
CA VAL A 328 16.11 -27.27 -9.54
C VAL A 328 16.48 -28.34 -8.49
N GLU A 329 17.62 -29.02 -8.65
CA GLU A 329 18.15 -29.87 -7.56
C GLU A 329 18.40 -29.08 -6.25
N HIS A 330 18.35 -27.73 -6.29
CA HIS A 330 18.53 -26.82 -5.15
C HIS A 330 17.49 -25.68 -5.02
N ILE A 331 16.42 -25.67 -5.82
CA ILE A 331 15.35 -24.66 -5.78
C ILE A 331 14.01 -25.34 -5.40
N LEU A 332 13.04 -24.53 -4.99
CA LEU A 332 11.71 -24.85 -4.50
C LEU A 332 10.96 -25.95 -5.30
N GLU A 333 10.80 -27.16 -4.75
CA GLU A 333 10.09 -28.29 -5.41
C GLU A 333 8.59 -28.04 -5.67
N HIS A 334 7.96 -27.20 -4.86
CA HIS A 334 6.53 -26.95 -4.87
C HIS A 334 6.24 -25.44 -4.78
N HIS A 335 5.06 -25.00 -5.20
CA HIS A 335 4.52 -23.66 -4.97
C HIS A 335 3.24 -23.75 -4.14
N GLU A 336 3.11 -22.90 -3.12
CA GLU A 336 1.98 -22.88 -2.20
C GLU A 336 1.29 -21.51 -2.25
N ILE A 337 -0.03 -21.50 -2.44
CA ILE A 337 -0.83 -20.27 -2.49
C ILE A 337 -2.13 -20.48 -1.71
N ILE A 338 -2.52 -19.46 -0.95
CA ILE A 338 -3.84 -19.38 -0.34
C ILE A 338 -4.77 -18.62 -1.29
N PHE A 339 -5.87 -19.25 -1.68
CA PHE A 339 -6.95 -18.60 -2.40
C PHE A 339 -8.07 -18.24 -1.41
N LYS A 340 -8.41 -16.95 -1.33
CA LYS A 340 -9.50 -16.43 -0.49
C LYS A 340 -10.66 -15.94 -1.35
N ASN A 341 -11.87 -16.30 -0.96
CA ASN A 341 -13.11 -15.80 -1.55
C ASN A 341 -14.09 -15.43 -0.43
N GLY A 342 -14.42 -14.14 -0.31
CA GLY A 342 -15.35 -13.57 0.65
C GLY A 342 -14.76 -12.53 1.62
N ASP A 343 -13.47 -12.20 1.46
CA ASP A 343 -12.75 -11.16 2.21
C ASP A 343 -12.19 -10.12 1.23
N ASP A 344 -12.20 -8.83 1.61
CA ASP A 344 -11.58 -7.76 0.81
C ASP A 344 -10.06 -7.74 1.02
N LEU A 345 -9.29 -8.20 0.02
CA LEU A 345 -7.82 -8.23 0.11
C LEU A 345 -7.15 -6.91 -0.27
N ARG A 346 -7.91 -5.85 -0.60
CA ARG A 346 -7.32 -4.55 -0.97
C ARG A 346 -6.56 -3.91 0.18
N GLN A 347 -7.03 -4.10 1.41
CA GLN A 347 -6.36 -3.66 2.64
C GLN A 347 -4.99 -4.34 2.79
N ASP A 348 -4.95 -5.68 2.79
CA ASP A 348 -3.70 -6.44 2.84
C ASP A 348 -2.74 -6.07 1.70
N MET A 349 -3.25 -5.95 0.48
CA MET A 349 -2.46 -5.60 -0.69
C MET A 349 -1.82 -4.22 -0.54
N LEU A 350 -2.57 -3.21 -0.10
CA LEU A 350 -2.05 -1.86 0.18
C LEU A 350 -1.02 -1.89 1.32
N THR A 351 -1.34 -2.52 2.45
CA THR A 351 -0.41 -2.59 3.60
C THR A 351 0.90 -3.27 3.24
N LEU A 352 0.85 -4.42 2.55
CA LEU A 352 2.05 -5.14 2.12
C LEU A 352 2.87 -4.35 1.10
N GLN A 353 2.21 -3.62 0.20
CA GLN A 353 2.88 -2.74 -0.74
C GLN A 353 3.58 -1.58 -0.02
N VAL A 354 2.93 -0.92 0.94
CA VAL A 354 3.56 0.15 1.71
C VAL A 354 4.72 -0.38 2.57
N ILE A 355 4.60 -1.59 3.13
CA ILE A 355 5.73 -2.26 3.81
C ILE A 355 6.90 -2.50 2.85
N ARG A 356 6.66 -2.89 1.59
CA ARG A 356 7.72 -2.99 0.56
C ARG A 356 8.41 -1.64 0.31
N ILE A 357 7.64 -0.55 0.32
CA ILE A 357 8.18 0.80 0.13
C ILE A 357 9.00 1.22 1.35
N MET A 358 8.53 0.97 2.57
CA MET A 358 9.30 1.20 3.81
C MET A 358 10.61 0.41 3.82
N ASP A 359 10.56 -0.88 3.46
CA ASP A 359 11.74 -1.73 3.32
C ASP A 359 12.76 -1.18 2.31
N SER A 360 12.25 -0.67 1.18
CA SER A 360 13.08 -0.03 0.17
C SER A 360 13.74 1.25 0.66
N ILE A 361 13.01 2.09 1.39
CA ILE A 361 13.56 3.31 2.00
C ILE A 361 14.70 2.93 2.94
N TRP A 362 14.49 1.96 3.83
CA TRP A 362 15.52 1.50 4.74
C TRP A 362 16.75 0.93 4.01
N GLN A 363 16.55 0.10 2.99
CA GLN A 363 17.65 -0.49 2.23
C GLN A 363 18.48 0.56 1.48
N ASN A 364 17.82 1.56 0.86
CA ASN A 364 18.50 2.66 0.17
C ASN A 364 19.37 3.49 1.12
N GLU A 365 18.96 3.59 2.39
CA GLU A 365 19.69 4.25 3.48
C GLU A 365 20.67 3.32 4.21
N GLY A 366 20.97 2.15 3.62
CA GLY A 366 21.95 1.19 4.13
C GLY A 366 21.48 0.40 5.35
N LEU A 367 20.17 0.28 5.56
CA LEU A 367 19.55 -0.44 6.67
C LEU A 367 18.69 -1.62 6.17
N ASP A 368 19.30 -2.80 6.06
CA ASP A 368 18.58 -4.03 5.72
C ASP A 368 17.91 -4.63 6.97
N LEU A 369 16.62 -4.37 7.13
CA LEU A 369 15.82 -4.90 8.25
C LEU A 369 15.25 -6.29 7.99
N ARG A 370 15.61 -6.96 6.88
CA ARG A 370 15.10 -8.32 6.56
C ARG A 370 13.58 -8.39 6.59
N MET A 371 12.89 -7.42 5.98
CA MET A 371 11.43 -7.46 5.91
C MET A 371 10.95 -8.62 5.02
N MET A 372 9.75 -9.13 5.28
CA MET A 372 9.14 -10.18 4.45
C MET A 372 7.71 -9.84 4.03
N PRO A 373 7.53 -8.82 3.17
CA PRO A 373 6.24 -8.50 2.61
C PRO A 373 5.88 -9.50 1.49
N TYR A 374 5.22 -10.58 1.85
CA TYR A 374 4.74 -11.62 0.94
C TYR A 374 3.77 -11.05 -0.13
N ALA A 375 3.61 -11.76 -1.24
CA ALA A 375 2.70 -11.36 -2.30
C ALA A 375 1.23 -11.55 -1.89
N CYS A 376 0.42 -10.53 -2.16
CA CYS A 376 -1.02 -10.54 -1.98
C CYS A 376 -1.63 -9.80 -3.17
N LEU A 377 -2.62 -10.39 -3.82
CA LEU A 377 -3.25 -9.81 -4.99
C LEU A 377 -4.76 -9.99 -4.92
N SER A 378 -5.48 -8.87 -4.94
CA SER A 378 -6.92 -8.86 -5.21
C SER A 378 -7.14 -9.11 -6.71
N THR A 379 -7.97 -10.09 -7.05
CA THR A 379 -8.24 -10.48 -8.45
C THR A 379 -9.69 -10.20 -8.86
N GLY A 380 -10.53 -9.76 -7.91
CA GLY A 380 -11.95 -9.49 -8.11
C GLY A 380 -12.62 -8.96 -6.84
N LYS A 381 -13.95 -8.83 -6.87
CA LYS A 381 -14.74 -8.41 -5.71
C LYS A 381 -14.62 -9.43 -4.56
N HIS A 382 -13.89 -9.06 -3.50
CA HIS A 382 -13.65 -9.92 -2.33
C HIS A 382 -13.00 -11.28 -2.66
N VAL A 383 -12.23 -11.36 -3.74
CA VAL A 383 -11.54 -12.58 -4.17
C VAL A 383 -10.08 -12.26 -4.48
N GLY A 384 -9.17 -13.13 -4.07
CA GLY A 384 -7.77 -13.01 -4.46
C GLY A 384 -6.88 -14.11 -3.89
N MET A 385 -5.58 -13.89 -4.02
CA MET A 385 -4.54 -14.84 -3.68
C MET A 385 -3.52 -14.25 -2.72
N ILE A 386 -2.97 -15.11 -1.86
CA ILE A 386 -1.93 -14.77 -0.89
C ILE A 386 -0.82 -15.82 -1.00
N GLU A 387 0.42 -15.36 -1.11
CA GLU A 387 1.61 -16.21 -1.09
C GLU A 387 1.77 -16.88 0.27
N VAL A 388 2.08 -18.18 0.27
CA VAL A 388 2.47 -18.87 1.49
C VAL A 388 3.97 -18.72 1.70
N VAL A 389 4.33 -18.11 2.84
CA VAL A 389 5.72 -18.11 3.32
C VAL A 389 6.06 -19.49 3.87
N ARG A 390 7.09 -20.10 3.28
CA ARG A 390 7.50 -21.48 3.61
C ARG A 390 8.15 -21.57 4.96
N ASN A 391 8.09 -22.77 5.53
CA ASN A 391 8.71 -23.10 6.81
C ASN A 391 8.31 -22.12 7.94
N ALA A 392 7.19 -21.42 7.79
CA ALA A 392 6.71 -20.44 8.75
C ALA A 392 5.63 -21.03 9.64
N ARG A 393 5.61 -20.59 10.89
CA ARG A 393 4.57 -20.94 11.86
C ARG A 393 4.13 -19.69 12.59
N THR A 394 2.85 -19.63 12.92
CA THR A 394 2.34 -18.62 13.86
C THR A 394 3.04 -18.78 15.20
N VAL A 395 3.27 -17.67 15.90
CA VAL A 395 3.86 -17.68 17.25
C VAL A 395 3.00 -18.55 18.18
N MET A 396 1.67 -18.50 18.04
CA MET A 396 0.74 -19.38 18.75
C MET A 396 1.03 -20.87 18.53
N ASN A 397 1.26 -21.28 17.29
CA ASN A 397 1.56 -22.69 16.96
C ASN A 397 2.91 -23.13 17.51
N ILE A 398 3.87 -22.22 17.66
CA ILE A 398 5.16 -22.51 18.31
C ILE A 398 4.96 -22.66 19.83
N GLN A 399 4.21 -21.77 20.47
CA GLN A 399 3.92 -21.81 21.91
C GLN A 399 3.13 -23.07 22.34
N LYS A 400 2.14 -23.49 21.54
CA LYS A 400 1.30 -24.67 21.84
C LYS A 400 2.04 -26.02 21.81
N LYS A 401 3.23 -26.10 21.18
CA LYS A 401 4.01 -27.35 21.09
C LYS A 401 4.64 -27.81 22.42
N GLY A 402 4.54 -27.03 23.49
CA GLY A 402 4.95 -27.42 24.85
C GLY A 402 4.08 -28.47 25.55
N GLY A 403 2.99 -28.95 24.92
CA GLY A 403 2.12 -30.01 25.43
C GLY A 403 0.81 -29.53 26.07
N ARG A 404 -0.14 -30.45 26.35
CA ARG A 404 -1.50 -30.15 26.86
C ARG A 404 -1.53 -29.44 28.22
N MET A 405 -0.49 -29.55 29.05
CA MET A 405 -0.35 -28.79 30.31
C MET A 405 0.33 -27.42 30.15
N ALA A 406 1.00 -27.15 29.01
CA ALA A 406 1.61 -25.86 28.71
C ALA A 406 0.60 -24.80 28.21
N ALA A 407 -0.61 -25.21 27.84
CA ALA A 407 -1.70 -24.28 27.53
C ALA A 407 -2.09 -23.40 28.73
N PHE A 408 -1.76 -23.81 29.96
CA PHE A 408 -2.05 -23.08 31.20
C PHE A 408 -0.89 -22.20 31.68
N GLN A 409 0.32 -22.35 31.13
CA GLN A 409 1.48 -21.51 31.40
C GLN A 409 2.21 -21.20 30.09
N VAL A 410 1.95 -20.01 29.53
CA VAL A 410 2.70 -19.51 28.36
C VAL A 410 4.16 -19.28 28.78
N ASP A 411 5.01 -20.29 28.58
CA ASP A 411 6.46 -20.18 28.75
C ASP A 411 7.01 -19.25 27.66
N SER A 412 7.30 -17.99 28.02
CA SER A 412 7.84 -16.97 27.10
C SER A 412 9.18 -17.38 26.45
N ARG A 413 9.78 -18.51 26.82
CA ARG A 413 11.04 -19.03 26.24
C ARG A 413 10.81 -19.96 25.06
N GLN A 414 9.58 -20.39 24.76
CA GLN A 414 9.29 -21.39 23.72
C GLN A 414 9.72 -20.94 22.33
N LEU A 415 9.47 -19.67 21.99
CA LEU A 415 9.88 -19.12 20.69
C LEU A 415 11.41 -19.16 20.53
N HIS A 416 12.15 -18.74 21.56
CA HIS A 416 13.61 -18.81 21.59
C HIS A 416 14.14 -20.24 21.48
N LYS A 417 13.54 -21.19 22.23
CA LYS A 417 13.88 -22.62 22.14
C LYS A 417 13.67 -23.15 20.72
N TRP A 418 12.54 -22.84 20.09
CA TRP A 418 12.23 -23.28 18.74
C TRP A 418 13.25 -22.75 17.71
N ILE A 419 13.60 -21.46 17.76
CA ILE A 419 14.64 -20.87 16.89
C ILE A 419 15.98 -21.58 17.10
N ARG A 420 16.35 -21.86 18.36
CA ARG A 420 17.59 -22.56 18.73
C ARG A 420 17.62 -24.03 18.29
N GLU A 421 16.49 -24.72 18.33
CA GLU A 421 16.35 -26.10 17.86
C GLU A 421 16.54 -26.20 16.35
N LYS A 422 15.96 -25.25 15.61
CA LYS A 422 16.05 -25.17 14.14
C LYS A 422 17.42 -24.69 13.64
N ASN A 423 18.11 -23.88 14.43
CA ASN A 423 19.37 -23.27 14.03
C ASN A 423 20.51 -23.65 14.99
N LYS A 424 21.39 -24.56 14.56
CA LYS A 424 22.55 -25.01 15.35
C LYS A 424 23.84 -24.29 14.93
N GLY A 425 24.77 -24.14 15.88
CA GLY A 425 26.11 -23.58 15.62
C GLY A 425 26.07 -22.13 15.12
N LYS A 426 26.77 -21.84 14.02
CA LYS A 426 26.86 -20.48 13.44
C LYS A 426 25.50 -19.94 12.97
N ARG A 427 24.58 -20.82 12.52
CA ARG A 427 23.23 -20.43 12.05
C ARG A 427 22.37 -19.84 13.16
N TYR A 428 22.57 -20.25 14.41
CA TYR A 428 21.83 -19.68 15.55
C TYR A 428 22.01 -18.16 15.64
N LYS A 429 23.25 -17.68 15.52
CA LYS A 429 23.55 -16.25 15.59
C LYS A 429 22.85 -15.48 14.48
N GLN A 430 22.92 -16.00 13.25
CA GLN A 430 22.25 -15.43 12.08
C GLN A 430 20.72 -15.40 12.24
N ALA A 431 20.13 -16.45 12.81
CA ALA A 431 18.69 -16.51 13.05
C ALA A 431 18.22 -15.50 14.11
N ILE A 432 18.98 -15.33 15.20
CA ILE A 432 18.69 -14.28 16.20
C ILE A 432 18.86 -12.89 15.61
N GLU A 433 19.89 -12.66 14.80
CA GLU A 433 20.10 -11.39 14.11
C GLU A 433 18.97 -11.08 13.13
N THR A 434 18.59 -12.06 12.29
CA THR A 434 17.46 -11.96 11.36
C THR A 434 16.17 -11.67 12.11
N PHE A 435 15.91 -12.36 13.22
CA PHE A 435 14.77 -12.08 14.10
C PHE A 435 14.79 -10.65 14.62
N THR A 436 15.93 -10.20 15.13
CA THR A 436 16.07 -8.87 15.72
C THR A 436 15.84 -7.77 14.70
N LEU A 437 16.43 -7.89 13.50
CA LEU A 437 16.28 -6.94 12.39
C LEU A 437 14.82 -6.87 11.90
N SER A 438 14.24 -8.03 11.57
CA SER A 438 12.86 -8.09 11.06
C SER A 438 11.84 -7.68 12.12
N CYS A 439 12.08 -8.02 13.40
CA CYS A 439 11.24 -7.55 14.50
C CYS A 439 11.27 -6.03 14.63
N ALA A 440 12.43 -5.40 14.45
CA ALA A 440 12.56 -3.95 14.53
C ALA A 440 11.78 -3.27 13.39
N GLY A 441 11.94 -3.76 12.16
CA GLY A 441 11.22 -3.25 11.00
C GLY A 441 9.70 -3.40 11.13
N TYR A 442 9.19 -4.57 11.56
CA TYR A 442 7.75 -4.74 11.79
C TYR A 442 7.23 -3.93 12.99
N CYS A 443 8.02 -3.72 14.05
CA CYS A 443 7.60 -2.85 15.16
C CYS A 443 7.38 -1.41 14.69
N VAL A 444 8.30 -0.87 13.88
CA VAL A 444 8.20 0.49 13.35
C VAL A 444 7.10 0.59 12.29
N ALA A 445 7.03 -0.35 11.35
CA ALA A 445 6.01 -0.34 10.30
C ALA A 445 4.59 -0.45 10.88
N THR A 446 4.36 -1.36 11.83
CA THR A 446 3.02 -1.55 12.42
C THR A 446 2.59 -0.38 13.29
N PHE A 447 3.54 0.28 13.96
CA PHE A 447 3.30 1.53 14.68
C PHE A 447 2.86 2.65 13.72
N ILE A 448 3.65 2.93 12.69
CA ILE A 448 3.36 4.03 11.74
C ILE A 448 2.04 3.78 11.02
N LEU A 449 1.81 2.56 10.56
CA LEU A 449 0.60 2.21 9.82
C LEU A 449 -0.61 1.97 10.73
N GLY A 450 -0.45 1.99 12.05
CA GLY A 450 -1.55 1.75 13.00
C GLY A 450 -2.24 0.41 12.78
N ILE A 451 -1.46 -0.63 12.53
CA ILE A 451 -1.98 -1.98 12.21
C ILE A 451 -2.50 -2.62 13.48
N GLY A 452 -3.79 -2.95 13.50
CA GLY A 452 -4.43 -3.52 14.68
C GLY A 452 -4.65 -5.03 14.67
N ASP A 453 -5.34 -5.50 15.71
CA ASP A 453 -5.60 -6.91 16.07
C ASP A 453 -4.32 -7.77 16.15
N ARG A 454 -3.21 -7.21 16.65
CA ARG A 454 -1.92 -7.93 16.70
C ARG A 454 -1.86 -8.92 17.87
N ASN A 455 -1.82 -10.20 17.52
CA ASN A 455 -1.80 -11.32 18.47
C ASN A 455 -0.91 -12.47 17.94
N PRO A 456 -0.59 -13.49 18.75
CA PRO A 456 0.31 -14.58 18.34
C PRO A 456 -0.19 -15.45 17.16
N ASP A 457 -1.47 -15.39 16.81
CA ASP A 457 -2.01 -16.08 15.63
C ASP A 457 -1.73 -15.30 14.33
N ASN A 458 -1.63 -13.97 14.42
CA ASN A 458 -1.38 -13.07 13.28
C ASN A 458 0.09 -12.62 13.14
N ILE A 459 1.00 -13.25 13.90
CA ILE A 459 2.44 -13.04 13.83
C ILE A 459 3.09 -14.39 13.55
N MET A 460 3.95 -14.46 12.53
CA MET A 460 4.61 -15.68 12.08
C MET A 460 6.13 -15.54 12.12
N VAL A 461 6.81 -16.68 12.31
CA VAL A 461 8.28 -16.77 12.26
C VAL A 461 8.66 -17.96 11.38
N ASN A 462 9.58 -17.76 10.44
CA ASN A 462 10.15 -18.85 9.62
C ASN A 462 11.32 -19.56 10.32
N GLU A 463 11.73 -20.72 9.80
CA GLU A 463 12.80 -21.53 10.41
C GLU A 463 14.16 -20.81 10.41
N GLU A 464 14.35 -19.80 9.56
CA GLU A 464 15.52 -18.93 9.48
C GLU A 464 15.51 -17.81 10.55
N GLY A 465 14.43 -17.68 11.32
CA GLY A 465 14.29 -16.70 12.40
C GLY A 465 13.67 -15.36 11.97
N GLN A 466 13.27 -15.20 10.72
CA GLN A 466 12.61 -13.98 10.23
C GLN A 466 11.17 -13.91 10.74
N ILE A 467 10.82 -12.80 11.40
CA ILE A 467 9.46 -12.54 11.88
C ILE A 467 8.71 -11.65 10.88
N PHE A 468 7.42 -11.93 10.69
CA PHE A 468 6.55 -11.15 9.83
C PHE A 468 5.10 -11.21 10.30
N HIS A 469 4.32 -10.20 9.94
CA HIS A 469 2.92 -10.07 10.32
C HIS A 469 2.01 -10.52 9.16
N ILE A 470 0.86 -11.09 9.49
CA ILE A 470 -0.17 -11.48 8.52
C ILE A 470 -1.52 -10.86 8.88
N ASP A 471 -2.49 -10.88 7.96
CA ASP A 471 -3.88 -10.44 8.20
C ASP A 471 -3.98 -8.96 8.59
N PHE A 472 -3.92 -8.05 7.60
CA PHE A 472 -3.86 -6.60 7.81
C PHE A 472 -5.21 -5.89 7.71
N GLY A 473 -6.30 -6.58 8.06
CA GLY A 473 -7.67 -6.11 7.82
C GLY A 473 -8.06 -4.77 8.48
N HIS A 474 -7.23 -4.18 9.35
CA HIS A 474 -7.43 -2.86 9.94
C HIS A 474 -6.10 -2.10 10.09
N PHE A 475 -6.06 -0.87 9.57
CA PHE A 475 -4.89 0.02 9.59
C PHE A 475 -5.34 1.48 9.82
N LEU A 476 -4.40 2.43 9.96
CA LEU A 476 -4.63 3.84 10.30
C LEU A 476 -5.37 4.08 11.63
N GLY A 477 -5.21 3.18 12.59
CA GLY A 477 -5.80 3.35 13.92
C GLY A 477 -7.29 3.00 14.02
N HIS A 478 -7.87 2.39 12.98
CA HIS A 478 -9.23 1.83 12.98
C HIS A 478 -9.33 0.54 13.80
N PHE A 479 -9.01 0.63 15.09
CA PHE A 479 -8.96 -0.50 15.99
C PHE A 479 -10.37 -1.01 16.36
N LYS A 480 -10.54 -2.34 16.44
CA LYS A 480 -11.80 -2.95 16.89
C LYS A 480 -12.18 -2.43 18.28
N LYS A 481 -13.42 -1.98 18.45
CA LYS A 481 -13.99 -1.57 19.75
C LYS A 481 -14.77 -2.72 20.39
N LYS A 482 -14.66 -2.88 21.71
CA LYS A 482 -15.52 -3.77 22.51
C LYS A 482 -16.10 -2.96 23.68
N PHE A 483 -17.43 -2.90 23.78
CA PHE A 483 -18.14 -2.07 24.78
C PHE A 483 -17.71 -0.59 24.78
N GLY A 484 -17.46 -0.02 23.60
CA GLY A 484 -17.05 1.40 23.47
C GLY A 484 -15.57 1.68 23.77
N ILE A 485 -14.80 0.70 24.23
CA ILE A 485 -13.36 0.82 24.50
C ILE A 485 -12.57 0.18 23.36
N ASN A 486 -11.54 0.87 22.88
CA ASN A 486 -10.60 0.31 21.90
C ASN A 486 -9.95 -0.95 22.48
N ARG A 487 -10.00 -2.05 21.72
CA ARG A 487 -9.43 -3.32 22.15
C ARG A 487 -7.91 -3.26 22.24
N GLU A 488 -7.28 -2.39 21.45
CA GLU A 488 -5.85 -2.15 21.51
C GLU A 488 -5.54 -0.92 22.36
N ARG A 489 -4.66 -1.15 23.35
CA ARG A 489 -4.25 -0.17 24.35
C ARG A 489 -2.79 0.25 24.20
N VAL A 490 -2.04 -0.42 23.32
CA VAL A 490 -0.62 -0.18 23.08
C VAL A 490 -0.36 0.06 21.60
N PRO A 491 0.56 0.97 21.25
CA PRO A 491 0.79 1.41 19.88
C PRO A 491 1.44 0.35 18.97
N PHE A 492 2.11 -0.66 19.54
CA PHE A 492 2.57 -1.88 18.86
C PHE A 492 2.80 -3.00 19.88
N VAL A 493 2.96 -4.24 19.41
CA VAL A 493 3.00 -5.44 20.27
C VAL A 493 4.41 -6.00 20.37
N LEU A 494 5.13 -5.63 21.43
CA LEU A 494 6.43 -6.20 21.80
C LEU A 494 6.30 -7.04 23.07
N THR A 495 6.38 -8.36 22.91
CA THR A 495 6.09 -9.29 24.00
C THR A 495 7.33 -9.87 24.62
N GLU A 496 7.19 -10.43 25.83
CA GLU A 496 8.31 -11.05 26.51
C GLU A 496 8.96 -12.16 25.69
N ASP A 497 8.18 -12.89 24.89
CA ASP A 497 8.68 -13.89 23.95
C ASP A 497 9.73 -13.31 22.99
N PHE A 498 9.45 -12.15 22.40
CA PHE A 498 10.37 -11.49 21.47
C PHE A 498 11.59 -10.96 22.20
N LEU A 499 11.41 -10.41 23.40
CA LEU A 499 12.52 -9.93 24.24
C LEU A 499 13.49 -11.05 24.60
N TYR A 500 13.00 -12.24 24.93
CA TYR A 500 13.87 -13.40 25.19
C TYR A 500 14.68 -13.81 23.96
N VAL A 501 14.10 -13.74 22.76
CA VAL A 501 14.83 -14.03 21.52
C VAL A 501 15.93 -12.99 21.28
N ILE A 502 15.58 -11.70 21.33
CA ILE A 502 16.50 -10.58 21.12
C ILE A 502 17.66 -10.63 22.12
N ALA A 503 17.36 -10.87 23.39
CA ALA A 503 18.35 -10.99 24.46
C ALA A 503 19.09 -12.35 24.49
N LYS A 504 18.96 -13.17 23.43
CA LYS A 504 19.63 -14.48 23.29
C LYS A 504 19.38 -15.43 24.47
N GLY A 505 18.21 -15.32 25.10
CA GLY A 505 17.80 -16.14 26.26
C GLY A 505 18.33 -15.65 27.61
N ALA A 506 18.80 -14.41 27.72
CA ALA A 506 19.22 -13.82 29.00
C ALA A 506 18.09 -13.86 30.05
N GLU A 507 18.46 -14.02 31.33
CA GLU A 507 17.48 -14.09 32.43
C GLU A 507 16.71 -12.78 32.61
N ASN A 508 17.38 -11.65 32.39
CA ASN A 508 16.76 -10.32 32.43
C ASN A 508 16.86 -9.65 31.05
N PRO A 509 16.00 -10.03 30.08
CA PRO A 509 16.14 -9.57 28.70
C PRO A 509 16.00 -8.04 28.58
N ARG A 510 15.23 -7.42 29.48
CA ARG A 510 14.93 -5.99 29.52
C ARG A 510 16.13 -5.10 29.86
N LYS A 511 17.11 -5.64 30.60
CA LYS A 511 18.35 -4.93 30.97
C LYS A 511 19.55 -5.36 30.13
N SER A 512 19.31 -6.16 29.08
CA SER A 512 20.39 -6.66 28.21
C SER A 512 20.89 -5.57 27.26
N LYS A 513 22.18 -5.65 26.88
CA LYS A 513 22.77 -4.75 25.87
C LYS A 513 22.13 -4.97 24.50
N GLU A 514 21.76 -6.21 24.20
CA GLU A 514 21.04 -6.58 22.99
C GLU A 514 19.71 -5.83 22.87
N PHE A 515 18.95 -5.73 23.96
CA PHE A 515 17.69 -5.00 23.95
C PHE A 515 17.90 -3.49 23.77
N GLN A 516 18.90 -2.90 24.42
CA GLN A 516 19.25 -1.50 24.18
C GLN A 516 19.60 -1.25 22.70
N SER A 517 20.40 -2.13 22.10
CA SER A 517 20.76 -2.04 20.68
C SER A 517 19.54 -2.17 19.76
N PHE A 518 18.56 -3.01 20.13
CA PHE A 518 17.29 -3.12 19.42
C PHE A 518 16.45 -1.84 19.49
N GLN A 519 16.44 -1.14 20.62
CA GLN A 519 15.75 0.15 20.77
C GLN A 519 16.38 1.22 19.88
N GLU A 520 17.72 1.29 19.86
CA GLU A 520 18.48 2.20 18.98
C GLU A 520 18.19 1.91 17.50
N LEU A 521 18.15 0.62 17.12
CA LEU A 521 17.79 0.17 15.78
C LEU A 521 16.38 0.62 15.37
N CYS A 522 15.38 0.45 16.26
CA CYS A 522 14.01 0.91 16.02
C CYS A 522 13.95 2.43 15.85
N GLY A 523 14.68 3.18 16.69
CA GLY A 523 14.76 4.64 16.57
C GLY A 523 15.36 5.10 15.24
N LYS A 524 16.44 4.44 14.78
CA LYS A 524 17.03 4.69 13.46
C LYS A 524 16.03 4.41 12.34
N ALA A 525 15.38 3.26 12.36
CA ALA A 525 14.39 2.89 11.35
C ALA A 525 13.19 3.85 11.30
N TYR A 526 12.71 4.31 12.46
CA TYR A 526 11.65 5.31 12.56
C TYR A 526 12.06 6.65 11.94
N LEU A 527 13.24 7.16 12.26
CA LEU A 527 13.73 8.44 11.73
C LEU A 527 13.86 8.44 10.20
N LEU A 528 14.28 7.31 9.61
CA LEU A 528 14.31 7.19 8.15
C LEU A 528 12.90 7.34 7.56
N LEU A 529 11.88 6.74 8.15
CA LEU A 529 10.50 6.92 7.65
C LEU A 529 9.94 8.32 7.93
N HIS A 530 10.33 8.96 9.02
CA HIS A 530 9.98 10.36 9.31
C HIS A 530 10.48 11.30 8.19
N ARG A 531 11.71 11.13 7.72
CA ARG A 531 12.27 11.92 6.59
C ARG A 531 11.50 11.73 5.28
N HIS A 532 10.89 10.56 5.09
CA HIS A 532 10.11 10.20 3.90
C HIS A 532 8.59 10.32 4.12
N ALA A 533 8.14 11.08 5.12
CA ALA A 533 6.72 11.20 5.46
C ALA A 533 5.86 11.71 4.29
N ASN A 534 6.36 12.66 3.49
CA ASN A 534 5.62 13.24 2.36
C ASN A 534 5.26 12.18 1.31
N LEU A 535 6.19 11.26 0.99
CA LEU A 535 5.94 10.15 0.08
C LEU A 535 4.87 9.21 0.66
N LEU A 536 5.01 8.81 1.92
CA LEU A 536 4.03 7.92 2.55
C LEU A 536 2.63 8.55 2.55
N ILE A 537 2.50 9.82 2.95
CA ILE A 537 1.24 10.56 2.94
C ILE A 537 0.66 10.61 1.52
N THR A 538 1.46 10.98 0.52
CA THR A 538 1.06 11.03 -0.90
C THR A 538 0.49 9.69 -1.37
N LEU A 539 1.18 8.59 -1.06
CA LEU A 539 0.74 7.25 -1.47
C LEU A 539 -0.61 6.85 -0.86
N PHE A 540 -0.93 7.30 0.36
CA PHE A 540 -2.25 7.08 0.96
C PHE A 540 -3.31 8.04 0.39
N THR A 541 -2.96 9.29 0.10
CA THR A 541 -3.89 10.25 -0.53
C THR A 541 -4.34 9.77 -1.91
N MET A 542 -3.42 9.20 -2.70
CA MET A 542 -3.73 8.60 -4.00
C MET A 542 -4.70 7.40 -3.92
N MET A 543 -4.87 6.80 -2.73
CA MET A 543 -5.72 5.62 -2.50
C MET A 543 -7.12 5.97 -1.97
N LEU A 544 -7.47 7.24 -1.76
CA LEU A 544 -8.80 7.64 -1.24
C LEU A 544 -9.97 7.19 -2.13
N SER A 545 -9.76 7.07 -3.45
CA SER A 545 -10.77 6.62 -4.42
C SER A 545 -10.97 5.09 -4.47
N THR A 546 -10.27 4.34 -3.62
CA THR A 546 -10.39 2.87 -3.58
C THR A 546 -11.70 2.39 -2.98
N GLY A 547 -12.32 3.18 -2.10
CA GLY A 547 -13.45 2.72 -1.31
C GLY A 547 -13.07 1.67 -0.26
N ILE A 548 -11.81 1.64 0.20
CA ILE A 548 -11.40 0.90 1.39
C ILE A 548 -12.08 1.54 2.61
N PRO A 549 -12.78 0.77 3.49
CA PRO A 549 -13.54 1.35 4.60
C PRO A 549 -12.73 2.20 5.58
N GLU A 550 -11.48 1.84 5.85
CA GLU A 550 -10.56 2.52 6.77
C GLU A 550 -9.81 3.69 6.11
N LEU A 551 -10.04 3.96 4.83
CA LEU A 551 -9.39 5.01 4.06
C LEU A 551 -10.40 5.67 3.12
N GLN A 552 -11.22 6.56 3.68
CA GLN A 552 -12.28 7.27 2.96
C GLN A 552 -12.07 8.78 2.94
N SER A 553 -11.22 9.29 3.82
CA SER A 553 -11.06 10.72 4.04
C SER A 553 -9.62 11.11 4.34
N ILE A 554 -9.32 12.40 4.20
CA ILE A 554 -8.04 12.99 4.62
C ILE A 554 -7.83 12.83 6.15
N ASP A 555 -8.91 12.78 6.92
CA ASP A 555 -8.86 12.57 8.37
C ASP A 555 -8.28 11.19 8.73
N ASP A 556 -8.56 10.16 7.93
CA ASP A 556 -7.97 8.83 8.12
C ASP A 556 -6.43 8.88 7.94
N ILE A 557 -5.96 9.64 6.95
CA ILE A 557 -4.53 9.82 6.65
C ILE A 557 -3.82 10.64 7.73
N SER A 558 -4.55 11.48 8.47
CA SER A 558 -4.00 12.27 9.58
C SER A 558 -3.42 11.39 10.69
N TYR A 559 -3.79 10.10 10.76
CA TYR A 559 -3.10 9.13 11.62
C TYR A 559 -1.60 9.07 11.30
N LEU A 560 -1.21 9.00 10.02
CA LEU A 560 0.20 8.95 9.61
C LEU A 560 0.95 10.22 10.00
N ARG A 561 0.32 11.40 9.78
CA ARG A 561 0.90 12.69 10.18
C ARG A 561 1.22 12.71 11.67
N LYS A 562 0.30 12.20 12.48
CA LYS A 562 0.47 12.06 13.93
C LYS A 562 1.57 11.07 14.27
N THR A 563 1.58 9.85 13.72
CA THR A 563 2.58 8.85 14.13
C THR A 563 3.99 9.19 13.64
N LEU A 564 4.13 9.84 12.49
CA LEU A 564 5.40 10.30 11.94
C LEU A 564 5.85 11.63 12.54
N GLN A 565 5.00 12.33 13.31
CA GLN A 565 5.30 13.64 13.90
C GLN A 565 5.84 14.64 12.86
N VAL A 566 5.14 14.79 11.74
CA VAL A 566 5.60 15.58 10.57
C VAL A 566 5.84 17.07 10.84
N GLU A 567 5.30 17.60 11.94
CA GLU A 567 5.44 19.00 12.36
C GLU A 567 6.62 19.21 13.32
N LYS A 568 7.34 18.14 13.69
CA LYS A 568 8.41 18.17 14.70
C LYS A 568 9.79 17.93 14.09
N THR A 569 10.83 18.35 14.81
CA THR A 569 12.21 18.03 14.43
C THR A 569 12.52 16.54 14.62
N GLU A 570 13.60 16.05 14.02
CA GLU A 570 14.02 14.65 14.17
C GLU A 570 14.22 14.27 15.64
N GLU A 571 14.80 15.14 16.46
CA GLU A 571 15.04 14.88 17.88
C GLU A 571 13.72 14.71 18.65
N GLN A 572 12.77 15.61 18.40
CA GLN A 572 11.46 15.59 19.05
C GLN A 572 10.60 14.42 18.56
N ALA A 573 10.69 14.08 17.27
CA ALA A 573 10.02 12.92 16.69
C ALA A 573 10.58 11.61 17.27
N LEU A 574 11.91 11.52 17.44
CA LEU A 574 12.57 10.38 18.07
C LEU A 574 12.16 10.25 19.54
N GLU A 575 12.14 11.34 20.30
CA GLU A 575 11.69 11.34 21.69
C GLU A 575 10.24 10.85 21.81
N TYR A 576 9.35 11.34 20.94
CA TYR A 576 7.98 10.85 20.86
C TYR A 576 7.92 9.33 20.61
N PHE A 577 8.66 8.84 19.61
CA PHE A 577 8.70 7.41 19.31
C PHE A 577 9.25 6.59 20.48
N GLN A 578 10.33 7.04 21.12
CA GLN A 578 10.92 6.38 22.29
C GLN A 578 9.95 6.31 23.47
N ASN A 579 9.17 7.37 23.70
CA ASN A 579 8.13 7.39 24.72
C ASN A 579 7.02 6.38 24.40
N GLN A 580 6.54 6.35 23.16
CA GLN A 580 5.54 5.35 22.72
C GLN A 580 6.08 3.92 22.82
N PHE A 581 7.36 3.72 22.50
CA PHE A 581 8.06 2.45 22.65
C PHE A 581 8.15 2.03 24.12
N PHE A 582 8.45 2.95 25.03
CA PHE A 582 8.49 2.70 26.46
C PHE A 582 7.11 2.36 27.03
N GLU A 583 6.05 3.07 26.62
CA GLU A 583 4.67 2.80 27.02
C GLU A 583 4.18 1.42 26.56
N ALA A 584 4.47 1.05 25.29
CA ALA A 584 4.13 -0.27 24.75
C ALA A 584 4.77 -1.41 25.54
N TYR A 585 6.01 -1.22 25.98
CA TYR A 585 6.75 -2.17 26.83
C TYR A 585 6.27 -2.16 28.29
N GLY A 586 5.98 -0.99 28.87
CA GLY A 586 5.51 -0.83 30.25
C GLY A 586 4.12 -1.44 30.47
N GLY A 587 3.28 -1.44 29.43
CA GLY A 587 1.98 -2.10 29.37
C GLY A 587 2.01 -3.60 29.10
N ALA A 588 3.17 -4.25 28.93
CA ALA A 588 3.25 -5.65 28.50
C ALA A 588 2.49 -6.67 29.40
N TRP A 589 2.16 -6.30 30.64
CA TRP A 589 1.33 -7.13 31.52
C TRP A 589 -0.15 -7.17 31.09
N THR A 590 -0.71 -6.09 30.54
CA THR A 590 -2.10 -6.04 30.05
C THR A 590 -2.24 -6.75 28.70
N THR A 591 -1.26 -6.63 27.80
CA THR A 591 -1.24 -7.31 26.49
C THR A 591 -1.26 -8.84 26.64
N LYS A 592 -0.58 -9.39 27.64
CA LYS A 592 -0.58 -10.84 27.95
C LYS A 592 -1.96 -11.34 28.39
N VAL A 593 -2.69 -10.52 29.15
CA VAL A 593 -4.04 -10.83 29.62
C VAL A 593 -5.04 -10.75 28.46
N ASP A 594 -4.91 -9.77 27.57
CA ASP A 594 -5.73 -9.67 26.35
C ASP A 594 -5.49 -10.86 25.40
N TRP A 595 -4.24 -11.32 25.24
CA TRP A 595 -3.88 -12.52 24.50
C TRP A 595 -4.45 -13.81 25.09
N PHE A 596 -4.50 -13.91 26.42
CA PHE A 596 -5.13 -15.02 27.14
C PHE A 596 -6.64 -15.09 26.83
N PHE A 597 -7.35 -13.96 26.86
CA PHE A 597 -8.78 -13.92 26.54
C PHE A 597 -9.10 -14.16 25.04
N HIS A 598 -8.18 -13.84 24.13
CA HIS A 598 -8.30 -14.24 22.71
C HIS A 598 -8.14 -15.74 22.51
N SER A 599 -7.16 -16.37 23.19
CA SER A 599 -6.88 -17.80 23.07
C SER A 599 -8.04 -18.67 23.58
N VAL A 600 -8.77 -18.20 24.60
CA VAL A 600 -9.97 -18.88 25.16
C VAL A 600 -11.17 -18.85 24.21
N LYS A 601 -11.22 -17.91 23.25
CA LYS A 601 -12.30 -17.84 22.24
C LYS A 601 -12.13 -18.81 21.07
N HIS A 602 -10.93 -19.38 20.90
CA HIS A 602 -10.59 -20.33 19.82
C HIS A 602 -10.40 -21.77 20.33
N LEU A 603 -10.75 -22.02 21.60
CA LEU A 603 -11.04 -23.34 22.15
C LEU A 603 -12.54 -23.59 22.03
#